data_AF-A0A0F9D618-F1
#
_entry.id   AF-A0A0F9D618-F1
#
_cell.length_a   1.000
_cell.length_b   1.000
_cell.length_c   1.000
_cell.angle_alpha   90.00
_cell.angle_beta   90.00
_cell.angle_gamma   90.00
#
_symmetry.space_group_name_H-M   'P 1'
#
loop_
_entity.id
_entity.type
_entity.pdbx_description
1 polymer ?
#
loop_
_entity_poly.entity_id
_entity_poly.type
_entity_poly.pdbx_seq_one_letter_code
_entity_poly.pdbx_strand_id
1 'polypeptide(L)'
;RFNLLTNGISVWADEECPYPHGFTIEFELNVPSGQIVATDDLRPLFDILGDYDINTDEGCRLTTLAYEQIGCAHGFVGNSCPGIYKQGNKYIIANGGHDRDGEQVGSIGTDLWWYSIVDADEFKRRILGPYEQQKMRDNGDIYQAFIRESNLNTLFK
;
A
#
# COMPACT_ATOMS: atom_id res chain seq x y z
N ARG A 1 1.13 -7.95 -33.91
CA ARG A 1 1.59 -6.60 -34.33
C ARG A 1 0.42 -5.64 -34.45
N PHE A 2 0.27 -4.78 -33.45
CA PHE A 2 -0.77 -3.75 -33.38
C PHE A 2 -0.12 -2.39 -33.51
N ASN A 3 -0.70 -1.52 -34.34
CA ASN A 3 -0.25 -0.14 -34.48
C ASN A 3 -1.12 0.74 -33.58
N LEU A 4 -0.48 1.39 -32.61
CA LEU A 4 -1.12 2.36 -31.73
C LEU A 4 -0.58 3.75 -32.07
N LEU A 5 -1.47 4.72 -32.14
CA LEU A 5 -1.10 6.12 -32.31
C LEU A 5 -1.06 6.77 -30.92
N THR A 6 0.13 7.14 -30.45
CA THR A 6 0.32 7.85 -29.18
C THR A 6 1.05 9.16 -29.43
N ASN A 7 0.45 10.30 -29.08
CA ASN A 7 1.00 11.64 -29.29
C ASN A 7 1.51 11.90 -30.74
N GLY A 8 0.83 11.33 -31.75
CA GLY A 8 1.22 11.46 -33.16
C GLY A 8 2.37 10.56 -33.61
N ILE A 9 2.87 9.68 -32.73
CA ILE A 9 3.90 8.69 -33.02
C ILE A 9 3.23 7.32 -33.15
N SER A 10 3.50 6.62 -34.26
CA SER A 10 3.11 5.21 -34.40
C SER A 10 4.08 4.33 -33.63
N VAL A 11 3.55 3.60 -32.66
CA VAL A 11 4.27 2.54 -31.93
C VAL A 11 3.68 1.19 -32.29
N TRP A 12 4.55 0.17 -32.32
CA TRP A 12 4.19 -1.19 -32.67
C TRP A 12 4.36 -2.08 -31.46
N ALA A 13 3.29 -2.77 -31.07
CA ALA A 13 3.33 -3.83 -30.06
C ALA A 13 3.30 -5.19 -30.78
N ASP A 14 4.21 -6.08 -30.45
CA ASP A 14 4.20 -7.43 -31.03
C ASP A 14 3.02 -8.26 -30.50
N GLU A 15 2.67 -8.08 -29.22
CA GLU A 15 1.56 -8.71 -28.50
C GLU A 15 0.57 -7.65 -27.97
N GLU A 16 -0.72 -8.00 -27.88
CA GLU A 16 -1.74 -7.12 -27.30
C GLU A 16 -1.55 -7.05 -25.78
N CYS A 17 -1.78 -5.89 -25.16
CA CYS A 17 -1.79 -5.82 -23.71
C CYS A 17 -2.92 -6.74 -23.20
N PRO A 18 -2.63 -7.77 -22.39
CA PRO A 18 -3.67 -8.67 -21.86
C PRO A 18 -4.65 -7.94 -20.92
N TYR A 19 -4.27 -6.75 -20.45
CA TYR A 19 -5.01 -5.94 -19.48
C TYR A 19 -5.18 -4.49 -19.99
N PRO A 20 -5.91 -4.26 -21.11
CA PRO A 20 -6.00 -2.94 -21.75
C PRO A 20 -6.69 -1.87 -20.88
N HIS A 21 -7.33 -2.28 -19.79
CA HIS A 21 -8.00 -1.43 -18.81
C HIS A 21 -7.40 -1.58 -17.40
N GLY A 22 -6.21 -2.17 -17.28
CA GLY A 22 -5.59 -2.54 -16.02
C GLY A 22 -6.09 -3.87 -15.47
N PHE A 23 -5.66 -4.18 -14.24
CA PHE A 23 -5.99 -5.40 -13.51
C PHE A 23 -6.63 -5.06 -12.16
N THR A 24 -7.55 -5.91 -11.71
CA THR A 24 -8.16 -5.82 -10.38
C THR A 24 -7.58 -6.92 -9.51
N ILE A 25 -7.10 -6.55 -8.32
CA ILE A 25 -6.67 -7.50 -7.29
C ILE A 25 -7.59 -7.31 -6.10
N GLU A 26 -8.20 -8.41 -5.67
CA GLU A 26 -9.01 -8.47 -4.46
C GLU A 26 -8.38 -9.47 -3.52
N PHE A 27 -8.24 -9.10 -2.25
CA PHE A 27 -7.79 -10.00 -1.20
C PHE A 27 -8.37 -9.56 0.14
N GLU A 28 -8.39 -10.49 1.09
CA GLU A 28 -8.95 -10.29 2.42
C GLU A 28 -7.82 -10.08 3.43
N LEU A 29 -7.79 -8.90 4.04
CA LEU A 29 -6.86 -8.60 5.13
C LEU A 29 -7.55 -8.87 6.47
N ASN A 30 -7.01 -9.79 7.27
CA ASN A 30 -7.48 -10.02 8.63
C ASN A 30 -7.03 -8.88 9.56
N VAL A 31 -7.98 -8.19 10.18
CA VAL A 31 -7.74 -7.05 11.09
C VAL A 31 -8.29 -7.34 12.49
N PRO A 32 -7.73 -8.31 13.23
CA PRO A 32 -8.24 -8.70 14.55
C PRO A 32 -8.16 -7.59 15.59
N SER A 33 -7.25 -6.62 15.45
CA SER A 33 -7.16 -5.47 16.36
C SER A 33 -8.34 -4.49 16.19
N GLY A 34 -9.08 -4.61 15.09
CA GLY A 34 -10.07 -3.62 14.66
C GLY A 34 -9.45 -2.30 14.21
N GLN A 35 -8.13 -2.25 14.01
CA GLN A 35 -7.41 -1.05 13.58
C GLN A 35 -6.47 -1.37 12.42
N ILE A 36 -6.46 -0.51 11.41
CA ILE A 36 -5.52 -0.61 10.29
C ILE A 36 -4.51 0.53 10.33
N VAL A 37 -3.28 0.23 9.94
CA VAL A 37 -2.21 1.19 9.70
C VAL A 37 -2.03 1.31 8.19
N ALA A 38 -2.10 2.52 7.65
CA ALA A 38 -1.75 2.79 6.25
C ALA A 38 -0.51 3.69 6.19
N THR A 39 0.43 3.35 5.31
CA THR A 39 1.69 4.09 5.11
C THR A 39 2.22 3.90 3.69
N ASP A 40 3.26 4.65 3.34
CA ASP A 40 3.89 4.64 2.02
C ASP A 40 4.63 3.32 1.78
N ASP A 41 5.34 2.81 2.78
CA ASP A 41 6.21 1.64 2.59
C ASP A 41 6.41 0.83 3.88
N LEU A 42 6.03 -0.45 3.84
CA LEU A 42 6.31 -1.44 4.89
C LEU A 42 7.28 -2.54 4.45
N ARG A 43 7.87 -2.45 3.25
CA ARG A 43 8.83 -3.45 2.75
C ARG A 43 9.96 -3.74 3.75
N PRO A 44 10.53 -2.77 4.49
CA PRO A 44 11.55 -3.06 5.50
C PRO A 44 11.10 -3.95 6.67
N LEU A 45 9.79 -4.12 6.88
CA LEU A 45 9.22 -4.93 7.96
C LEU A 45 8.62 -6.25 7.47
N PHE A 46 8.47 -6.41 6.16
CA PHE A 46 7.76 -7.51 5.52
C PHE A 46 8.63 -8.09 4.40
N ASP A 47 9.40 -9.11 4.74
CA ASP A 47 10.18 -9.84 3.74
C ASP A 47 9.27 -10.77 2.92
N ILE A 48 9.18 -10.50 1.62
CA ILE A 48 8.53 -11.39 0.66
C ILE A 48 9.56 -12.28 -0.04
N LEU A 49 9.11 -13.45 -0.51
CA LEU A 49 9.91 -14.27 -1.41
C LEU A 49 9.68 -13.85 -2.86
N GLY A 50 10.77 -13.58 -3.57
CA GLY A 50 10.78 -13.23 -4.99
C GLY A 50 11.41 -11.88 -5.26
N ASP A 51 11.88 -11.71 -6.50
CA ASP A 51 12.33 -10.43 -7.05
C ASP A 51 11.50 -10.20 -8.32
N TYR A 52 10.47 -9.36 -8.19
CA TYR A 52 9.48 -9.12 -9.24
C TYR A 52 9.78 -7.77 -9.89
N ASP A 53 9.73 -7.71 -11.22
CA ASP A 53 10.00 -6.46 -11.95
C ASP A 53 8.80 -5.49 -11.84
N ILE A 54 8.89 -4.58 -10.89
CA ILE A 54 7.89 -3.55 -10.61
C ILE A 54 7.70 -2.53 -11.75
N ASN A 55 8.54 -2.58 -12.80
CA ASN A 55 8.33 -1.76 -14.00
C ASN A 55 7.31 -2.41 -14.97
N THR A 56 6.76 -3.57 -14.61
CA THR A 56 5.73 -4.26 -15.38
C THR A 56 4.46 -4.40 -14.56
N ASP A 57 3.30 -4.33 -15.22
CA ASP A 57 1.99 -4.55 -14.59
C ASP A 57 1.93 -5.90 -13.86
N GLU A 58 2.48 -6.95 -14.49
CA GLU A 58 2.54 -8.30 -13.91
C GLU A 58 3.45 -8.36 -12.69
N GLY A 59 4.60 -7.69 -12.69
CA GLY A 59 5.48 -7.65 -11.53
C GLY A 59 4.88 -6.89 -10.35
N CYS A 60 4.16 -5.78 -10.60
CA CYS A 60 3.36 -5.10 -9.59
C CYS A 60 2.28 -6.01 -9.00
N ARG A 61 1.59 -6.79 -9.86
CA ARG A 61 0.58 -7.77 -9.45
C ARG A 61 1.18 -8.87 -8.57
N LEU A 62 2.28 -9.48 -9.01
CA LEU A 62 2.96 -10.54 -8.28
C LEU A 62 3.52 -10.05 -6.93
N THR A 63 4.07 -8.83 -6.90
CA THR A 63 4.53 -8.19 -5.66
C THR A 63 3.36 -8.03 -4.69
N THR A 64 2.23 -7.49 -5.15
CA THR A 64 1.02 -7.31 -4.33
C THR A 64 0.58 -8.64 -3.70
N LEU A 65 0.51 -9.70 -4.51
CA LEU A 65 0.12 -11.03 -4.04
C LEU A 65 1.13 -11.65 -3.08
N ALA A 66 2.41 -11.36 -3.23
CA ALA A 66 3.43 -11.86 -2.29
C ALA A 66 3.30 -11.22 -0.90
N TYR A 67 2.97 -9.92 -0.83
CA TYR A 67 2.71 -9.24 0.44
C TYR A 67 1.41 -9.69 1.10
N GLU A 68 0.38 -9.96 0.29
CA GLU A 68 -0.89 -10.50 0.76
C GLU A 68 -0.70 -11.79 1.57
N GLN A 69 0.11 -12.71 1.07
CA GLN A 69 0.42 -13.99 1.73
C GLN A 69 1.03 -13.86 3.12
N ILE A 70 1.63 -12.72 3.45
CA ILE A 70 2.26 -12.44 4.75
C ILE A 70 1.49 -11.41 5.58
N GLY A 71 0.23 -11.13 5.21
CA GLY A 71 -0.68 -10.29 5.97
C GLY A 71 -0.45 -8.79 5.76
N CYS A 72 0.04 -8.37 4.59
CA CYS A 72 0.20 -6.96 4.23
C CYS A 72 -0.50 -6.67 2.90
N ALA A 73 -1.38 -5.69 2.90
CA ALA A 73 -1.94 -5.12 1.68
C ALA A 73 -0.92 -4.16 1.07
N HIS A 74 -0.30 -4.50 -0.05
CA HIS A 74 0.73 -3.64 -0.67
C HIS A 74 0.39 -3.40 -2.13
N GLY A 75 0.35 -2.14 -2.57
CA GLY A 75 -0.08 -1.82 -3.94
C GLY A 75 0.67 -0.64 -4.55
N PHE A 76 0.90 -0.72 -5.86
CA PHE A 76 1.61 0.30 -6.61
C PHE A 76 0.71 1.50 -6.89
N VAL A 77 1.20 2.71 -6.62
CA VAL A 77 0.51 3.98 -6.89
C VAL A 77 1.28 4.88 -7.86
N GLY A 78 2.52 4.54 -8.18
CA GLY A 78 3.37 5.36 -9.03
C GLY A 78 3.59 6.77 -8.48
N ASN A 79 3.86 7.73 -9.38
CA ASN A 79 4.16 9.11 -9.02
C ASN A 79 2.89 9.99 -8.99
N SER A 80 1.92 9.62 -8.16
CA SER A 80 0.59 10.23 -8.20
C SER A 80 0.08 10.83 -6.87
N CYS A 81 0.75 10.54 -5.75
CA CYS A 81 0.44 11.04 -4.40
C CYS A 81 -1.05 10.85 -4.02
N PRO A 82 -1.60 9.63 -4.01
CA PRO A 82 -3.02 9.47 -3.77
C PRO A 82 -3.39 9.88 -2.34
N GLY A 83 -4.61 10.42 -2.19
CA GLY A 83 -5.21 10.65 -0.88
C GLY A 83 -5.84 9.36 -0.34
N ILE A 84 -5.93 9.27 0.98
CA ILE A 84 -6.76 8.26 1.67
C ILE A 84 -8.06 8.93 2.11
N TYR A 85 -9.18 8.43 1.63
CA TYR A 85 -10.51 8.99 1.86
C TYR A 85 -11.38 8.02 2.64
N LYS A 86 -12.06 8.49 3.69
CA LYS A 86 -13.05 7.71 4.46
C LYS A 86 -14.45 7.96 3.91
N GLN A 87 -15.13 6.89 3.51
CA GLN A 87 -16.51 6.91 2.99
C GLN A 87 -17.35 5.85 3.70
N GLY A 88 -18.09 6.26 4.74
CA GLY A 88 -18.87 5.33 5.55
C GLY A 88 -17.99 4.25 6.19
N ASN A 89 -18.18 2.99 5.78
CA ASN A 89 -17.42 1.83 6.24
C ASN A 89 -16.25 1.45 5.30
N LYS A 90 -15.90 2.29 4.33
CA LYS A 90 -14.83 2.05 3.37
C LYS A 90 -13.75 3.11 3.47
N TYR A 91 -12.54 2.69 3.15
CA TYR A 91 -11.42 3.59 2.86
C TYR A 91 -11.05 3.45 1.39
N ILE A 92 -10.78 4.56 0.72
CA ILE A 92 -10.43 4.62 -0.69
C ILE A 92 -9.08 5.30 -0.82
N ILE A 93 -8.13 4.66 -1.51
CA ILE A 93 -6.86 5.26 -1.92
C ILE A 93 -6.99 5.64 -3.38
N ALA A 94 -6.97 6.93 -3.68
CA ALA A 94 -7.18 7.40 -5.05
C ALA A 94 -6.48 8.72 -5.35
N ASN A 95 -6.12 8.90 -6.62
CA ASN A 95 -5.67 10.18 -7.15
C ASN A 95 -6.87 11.08 -7.34
N GLY A 96 -6.82 12.25 -6.72
CA GLY A 96 -8.02 13.02 -6.55
C GLY A 96 -8.60 13.50 -7.89
N GLY A 97 -9.82 13.09 -8.22
CA GLY A 97 -10.51 13.58 -9.43
C GLY A 97 -11.99 13.21 -9.54
N HIS A 98 -12.41 12.02 -9.12
CA HIS A 98 -13.79 11.57 -9.36
C HIS A 98 -14.47 10.78 -8.23
N ASP A 99 -13.73 10.28 -7.22
CA ASP A 99 -14.30 9.45 -6.13
C ASP A 99 -14.13 10.09 -4.72
N ARG A 100 -14.34 11.40 -4.60
CA ARG A 100 -14.06 12.19 -3.38
C ARG A 100 -15.27 12.45 -2.46
N ASP A 101 -16.31 11.64 -2.50
CA ASP A 101 -17.48 11.81 -1.60
C ASP A 101 -17.17 11.49 -0.11
N GLY A 102 -15.89 11.52 0.28
CA GLY A 102 -15.40 11.18 1.62
C GLY A 102 -14.42 12.19 2.19
N GLU A 103 -14.23 12.12 3.51
CA GLU A 103 -13.27 12.93 4.23
C GLU A 103 -11.84 12.42 3.94
N GLN A 104 -10.94 13.31 3.50
CA GLN A 104 -9.53 12.94 3.38
C GLN A 104 -8.92 12.84 4.78
N VAL A 105 -8.44 11.64 5.10
CA VAL A 105 -7.93 11.27 6.43
C VAL A 105 -6.43 11.00 6.42
N GLY A 106 -5.82 10.98 5.24
CA GLY A 106 -4.39 10.81 5.04
C GLY A 106 -3.98 11.01 3.59
N SER A 107 -2.70 10.77 3.31
CA SER A 107 -2.12 10.76 1.97
C SER A 107 -0.98 9.77 1.90
N ILE A 108 -0.77 9.22 0.71
CA ILE A 108 0.38 8.37 0.39
C ILE A 108 1.41 9.22 -0.36
N GLY A 109 2.65 9.22 0.11
CA GLY A 109 3.78 9.88 -0.53
C GLY A 109 4.24 9.17 -1.80
N THR A 110 4.79 9.92 -2.75
CA THR A 110 5.32 9.38 -4.01
C THR A 110 6.77 8.96 -3.97
N ASP A 111 7.48 9.18 -2.87
CA ASP A 111 8.92 8.90 -2.82
C ASP A 111 9.21 7.40 -3.00
N LEU A 112 8.23 6.55 -2.68
CA LEU A 112 8.36 5.09 -2.71
C LEU A 112 7.43 4.41 -3.72
N TRP A 113 6.48 5.12 -4.32
CA TRP A 113 5.50 4.60 -5.31
C TRP A 113 4.56 3.49 -4.84
N TRP A 114 4.49 3.24 -3.53
CA TRP A 114 3.65 2.20 -2.94
C TRP A 114 2.69 2.77 -1.91
N TYR A 115 1.64 2.01 -1.61
CA TYR A 115 1.00 2.04 -0.30
C TYR A 115 1.16 0.69 0.37
N SER A 116 1.06 0.68 1.70
CA SER A 116 1.01 -0.52 2.51
C SER A 116 -0.06 -0.37 3.59
N ILE A 117 -0.92 -1.39 3.76
CA ILE A 117 -1.95 -1.46 4.82
C ILE A 117 -1.78 -2.75 5.60
N VAL A 118 -1.83 -2.67 6.92
CA VAL A 118 -1.74 -3.84 7.79
C VAL A 118 -2.55 -3.65 9.07
N ASP A 119 -2.87 -4.75 9.76
CA ASP A 119 -3.39 -4.72 11.12
C ASP A 119 -2.41 -4.00 12.08
N ALA A 120 -2.95 -3.19 12.98
CA ALA A 120 -2.15 -2.36 13.88
C ALA A 120 -1.33 -3.17 14.90
N ASP A 121 -1.80 -4.34 15.33
CA ASP A 121 -1.04 -5.18 16.26
C ASP A 121 0.06 -5.96 15.55
N GLU A 122 -0.17 -6.39 14.31
CA GLU A 122 0.88 -6.98 13.47
C GLU A 122 1.97 -5.95 13.14
N PHE A 123 1.57 -4.70 12.86
CA PHE A 123 2.51 -3.59 12.70
C PHE A 123 3.38 -3.39 13.96
N LYS A 124 2.74 -3.27 15.13
CA LYS A 124 3.44 -3.15 16.42
C LYS A 124 4.40 -4.31 16.67
N ARG A 125 3.98 -5.54 16.36
CA ARG A 125 4.79 -6.74 16.55
C ARG A 125 6.06 -6.70 15.71
N ARG A 126 6.03 -6.09 14.53
CA ARG A 126 7.17 -6.05 13.60
C ARG A 126 8.13 -4.88 13.82
N ILE A 127 7.62 -3.72 14.21
CA ILE A 127 8.48 -2.55 14.49
C ILE A 127 9.22 -2.69 15.82
N LEU A 128 8.63 -3.39 16.78
CA LEU A 128 9.19 -3.56 18.10
C LEU A 128 9.94 -4.89 18.17
N GLY A 129 11.23 -4.85 18.47
CA GLY A 129 11.93 -6.06 18.92
C GLY A 129 11.29 -6.62 20.19
N PRO A 130 11.51 -7.90 20.56
CA PRO A 130 10.90 -8.52 21.75
C PRO A 130 11.11 -7.70 23.05
N TYR A 131 12.26 -7.03 23.15
CA TYR A 131 12.61 -6.15 24.26
C TYR A 131 11.76 -4.87 24.31
N GLU A 132 11.46 -4.27 23.16
CA GLU A 132 10.67 -3.03 23.06
C GLU A 132 9.17 -3.31 23.23
N GLN A 133 8.70 -4.49 22.83
CA GLN A 133 7.35 -4.98 23.13
C GLN A 133 7.12 -5.11 24.64
N GLN A 134 8.10 -5.65 25.37
CA GLN A 134 8.06 -5.73 26.83
C GLN A 134 8.03 -4.33 27.46
N LYS A 135 8.89 -3.43 27.00
CA LYS A 135 8.97 -2.04 27.48
C LYS A 135 7.71 -1.23 27.20
N MET A 136 7.01 -1.49 26.10
CA MET A 136 5.71 -0.87 25.80
C MET A 136 4.59 -1.37 26.70
N ARG A 137 4.58 -2.67 27.05
CA ARG A 137 3.66 -3.20 28.07
C ARG A 137 3.88 -2.52 29.43
N ASP A 138 5.13 -2.21 29.74
CA ASP A 138 5.52 -1.67 31.04
C ASP A 138 5.36 -0.14 31.13
N ASN A 139 5.52 0.63 30.04
CA ASN A 139 5.63 2.10 30.09
C ASN A 139 4.87 2.93 29.02
N GLY A 140 4.10 2.33 28.11
CA GLY A 140 3.11 3.03 27.25
C GLY A 140 3.60 4.07 26.20
N ASP A 141 4.80 4.64 26.30
CA ASP A 141 5.18 5.88 25.57
C ASP A 141 6.02 5.69 24.29
N ILE A 142 6.63 4.53 24.07
CA ILE A 142 7.57 4.32 22.94
C ILE A 142 6.85 4.32 21.58
N TYR A 143 5.57 3.92 21.57
CA TYR A 143 4.75 3.83 20.37
C TYR A 143 4.49 5.18 19.70
N GLN A 144 4.24 6.21 20.51
CA GLN A 144 3.90 7.55 20.00
C GLN A 144 5.12 8.25 19.39
N ALA A 145 6.31 7.98 19.90
CA ALA A 145 7.56 8.49 19.34
C ALA A 145 7.86 7.86 17.97
N PHE A 146 7.75 6.52 17.86
CA PHE A 146 7.96 5.83 16.59
C PHE A 146 6.94 6.23 15.52
N ILE A 147 5.66 6.40 15.88
CA ILE A 147 4.63 6.91 14.96
C ILE A 147 5.01 8.28 14.40
N ARG A 148 5.50 9.19 15.25
CA ARG A 148 5.92 10.54 14.85
C ARG A 148 7.16 10.55 13.98
N GLU A 149 8.10 9.65 14.21
CA GLU A 149 9.38 9.59 13.50
C GLU A 149 9.30 8.82 12.17
N SER A 150 8.34 7.91 12.02
CA SER A 150 8.29 6.98 10.88
C SER A 150 7.37 7.40 9.73
N ASN A 151 6.90 8.66 9.70
CA ASN A 151 5.86 9.11 8.75
C ASN A 151 4.67 8.14 8.66
N LEU A 152 4.25 7.57 9.78
CA LEU A 152 3.09 6.68 9.83
C LEU A 152 1.83 7.51 9.67
N ASN A 153 1.43 7.68 8.42
CA ASN A 153 0.52 8.75 8.04
C ASN A 153 -0.91 8.51 8.52
N THR A 154 -1.34 7.29 8.83
CA THR A 154 -2.68 7.12 9.43
C THR A 154 -2.93 5.78 10.15
N LEU A 155 -3.43 5.88 11.39
CA LEU A 155 -4.04 4.77 12.13
C LEU A 155 -5.56 4.96 12.11
N PHE A 156 -6.29 3.98 11.59
CA PHE A 156 -7.74 4.03 11.51
C PHE A 156 -8.39 3.13 12.57
N LYS A 157 -9.59 3.53 13.00
CA LYS A 157 -10.55 2.71 13.75
C LYS A 157 -11.82 2.55 12.92
#